data_AF-A0A2R6S3P5-F1
#
_entry.id   AF-A0A2R6S3P5-F1
#
_cell.length_a   1.000
_cell.length_b   1.000
_cell.length_c   1.000
_cell.angle_alpha   90.00
_cell.angle_beta   90.00
_cell.angle_gamma   90.00
#
_symmetry.space_group_name_H-M   'P 1'
#
loop_
_entity.id
_entity.type
_entity.pdbx_description
1 polymer ?
#
loop_
_entity_poly.entity_id
_entity_poly.type
_entity_poly.pdbx_seq_one_letter_code
_entity_poly.pdbx_strand_id
1 'polypeptide(L)'
;GPPISEEAAYWVVSRATRVWRVREMHFHESSNEHEYTLGEPMALKDAYLFEDAVLESGIKEQIMASLKDAGADDKDAARYFMEYEIDEVALLPNENETELEDDLTSDMETNRPASYTPGNEVPPVSTLPGSQRTSTSRRDAGHPDPSDSTKATQRTNRSATQETLPRRYRRKHVRTIFKHVCQSMYELTDWETFVQCMRHLIKGLGYMRRAGWVHRDISGGNCLWDPASRQGKLADLEYARPYKHESLLPHEARTGTPAFMAVEYQMRKYLYSVTAHRDNIYDLSPKGESVQRLTFTYNFYHDLESLIWLYAWAVYFRPPLLRVPPSSGTEELLRREGHRFFACGIEGNIERWDAVKDGPRGNHLLTVVIDDTVYGVKSGCRFLIGGMETIRHLAQRYYDIQSFPTNDSLRNGTAIWSADHFTYDVYKKFDESLEKVADLIKKVGDTFPMRHISSRREKTKRRRTEDPDSPTHHSGKGNKRVKRSEES
;
A
#
# COMPACT_ATOMS: atom_id res chain seq x y z
N GLY A 1 -9.00 21.83 1.84
CA GLY A 1 -7.83 21.71 2.73
C GLY A 1 -6.70 20.98 2.01
N PRO A 2 -5.54 20.77 2.65
CA PRO A 2 -4.49 19.91 2.08
C PRO A 2 -4.99 18.46 1.92
N PRO A 3 -4.43 17.68 0.99
CA PRO A 3 -4.73 16.26 0.86
C PRO A 3 -4.35 15.49 2.13
N ILE A 4 -5.11 14.43 2.43
CA ILE A 4 -4.83 13.48 3.52
C ILE A 4 -3.79 12.43 3.11
N SER A 5 -3.61 12.19 1.81
CA SER A 5 -2.53 11.37 1.26
C SER A 5 -2.09 11.89 -0.10
N GLU A 6 -0.78 11.85 -0.36
CA GLU A 6 -0.16 12.16 -1.66
C GLU A 6 0.85 11.08 -2.03
N GLU A 7 0.56 10.32 -3.08
CA GLU A 7 1.45 9.26 -3.58
C GLU A 7 1.89 9.55 -5.01
N ALA A 8 3.21 9.57 -5.22
CA ALA A 8 3.85 9.79 -6.50
C ALA A 8 3.49 11.10 -7.24
N ALA A 9 2.67 11.99 -6.67
CA ALA A 9 2.23 13.29 -7.22
C ALA A 9 3.34 14.29 -7.59
N TYR A 10 4.59 13.95 -7.32
CA TYR A 10 5.79 14.75 -7.60
C TYR A 10 6.60 14.24 -8.81
N TRP A 11 6.19 13.12 -9.44
CA TRP A 11 6.85 12.57 -10.63
C TRP A 11 6.09 12.92 -11.92
N VAL A 12 6.84 13.35 -12.96
CA VAL A 12 6.31 13.77 -14.27
C VAL A 12 5.51 12.67 -14.98
N VAL A 13 5.82 11.40 -14.75
CA VAL A 13 5.09 10.26 -15.32
C VAL A 13 4.73 9.30 -14.18
N SER A 14 3.61 9.56 -13.51
CA SER A 14 3.08 8.71 -12.42
C SER A 14 1.56 8.70 -12.39
N ARG A 15 0.98 7.93 -11.47
CA ARG A 15 -0.46 7.98 -11.15
C ARG A 15 -0.88 9.33 -10.56
N ALA A 16 0.08 10.09 -10.03
CA ALA A 16 -0.11 11.36 -9.33
C ALA A 16 -1.25 11.35 -8.30
N THR A 17 -1.42 10.23 -7.61
CA THR A 17 -2.56 9.96 -6.74
C THR A 17 -2.58 10.93 -5.57
N ARG A 18 -3.75 11.53 -5.35
CA ARG A 18 -4.02 12.41 -4.22
C ARG A 18 -5.36 12.04 -3.62
N VAL A 19 -5.43 12.10 -2.30
CA VAL A 19 -6.66 11.79 -1.55
C VAL A 19 -7.00 12.97 -0.65
N TRP A 20 -8.25 13.42 -0.65
CA TRP A 20 -8.75 14.47 0.22
C TRP A 20 -9.94 13.99 1.04
N ARG A 21 -10.07 14.56 2.23
CA ARG A 21 -11.34 14.55 2.95
C ARG A 21 -12.26 15.61 2.36
N VAL A 22 -13.46 15.21 1.94
CA VAL A 22 -14.46 16.06 1.28
C VAL A 22 -15.81 15.93 1.98
N ARG A 23 -16.74 16.83 1.66
CA ARG A 23 -18.15 16.77 2.07
C ARG A 23 -19.00 17.21 0.89
N GLU A 24 -20.15 16.57 0.70
CA GLU A 24 -21.14 17.03 -0.27
C GLU A 24 -21.76 18.35 0.21
N MET A 25 -21.97 19.28 -0.73
CA MET A 25 -22.65 20.55 -0.46
C MET A 25 -24.06 20.48 -1.05
N HIS A 26 -25.08 20.62 -0.19
CA HIS A 26 -26.47 20.68 -0.63
C HIS A 26 -26.97 22.12 -0.58
N PHE A 27 -27.32 22.66 -1.75
CA PHE A 27 -27.87 24.00 -1.88
C PHE A 27 -29.40 23.94 -1.80
N HIS A 28 -30.00 24.75 -0.93
CA HIS A 28 -31.47 24.80 -0.79
C HIS A 28 -32.16 25.41 -2.02
N GLU A 29 -31.50 26.39 -2.64
CA GLU A 29 -31.91 27.00 -3.91
C GLU A 29 -30.68 27.11 -4.82
N SER A 30 -30.80 26.68 -6.08
CA SER A 30 -29.70 26.71 -7.06
C SER A 30 -29.19 28.12 -7.38
N SER A 31 -29.98 29.16 -7.07
CA SER A 31 -29.61 30.57 -7.25
C SER A 31 -28.88 31.18 -6.04
N ASN A 32 -28.83 30.49 -4.90
CA ASN A 32 -28.22 31.00 -3.68
C ASN A 32 -27.07 30.09 -3.20
N GLU A 33 -25.92 30.21 -3.87
CA GLU A 33 -24.70 29.45 -3.57
C GLU A 33 -24.09 29.75 -2.18
N HIS A 34 -24.63 30.72 -1.45
CA HIS A 34 -24.13 31.12 -0.13
C HIS A 34 -24.85 30.39 1.01
N GLU A 35 -25.97 29.74 0.74
CA GLU A 35 -26.74 28.97 1.72
C GLU A 35 -26.75 27.49 1.36
N TYR A 36 -25.91 26.73 2.06
CA TYR A 36 -25.75 25.30 1.85
C TYR A 36 -25.68 24.55 3.18
N THR A 37 -26.08 23.28 3.14
CA THR A 37 -25.80 22.31 4.19
C THR A 37 -24.71 21.37 3.73
N LEU A 38 -23.97 20.80 4.69
CA LEU A 38 -22.88 19.87 4.41
C LEU A 38 -23.30 18.46 4.79
N GLY A 39 -23.08 17.53 3.86
CA GLY A 39 -23.23 16.11 4.11
C GLY A 39 -22.14 15.54 5.01
N GLU A 40 -22.17 14.21 5.14
CA GLU A 40 -21.19 13.45 5.89
C GLU A 40 -19.78 13.53 5.26
N PRO A 41 -18.71 13.42 6.06
CA PRO A 41 -17.35 13.40 5.52
C PRO A 41 -17.09 12.15 4.67
N MET A 42 -16.61 12.36 3.44
CA MET A 42 -16.20 11.33 2.48
C MET A 42 -14.72 11.48 2.12
N ALA A 43 -14.17 10.51 1.40
CA ALA A 43 -12.81 10.58 0.87
C ALA A 43 -12.83 10.61 -0.67
N LEU A 44 -12.20 11.62 -1.28
CA LEU A 44 -12.03 11.72 -2.72
C LEU A 44 -10.60 11.31 -3.09
N LYS A 45 -10.44 10.27 -3.91
CA LYS A 45 -9.20 9.91 -4.58
C LYS A 45 -9.23 10.43 -6.01
N ASP A 46 -8.18 11.14 -6.39
CA ASP A 46 -7.95 11.66 -7.74
C ASP A 46 -6.65 11.05 -8.26
N ALA A 47 -6.71 10.37 -9.40
CA ALA A 47 -5.58 9.61 -9.94
C ALA A 47 -5.61 9.51 -11.47
N TYR A 48 -4.45 9.30 -12.07
CA TYR A 48 -4.30 9.00 -13.50
C TYR A 48 -3.99 7.53 -13.70
N LEU A 49 -5.00 6.76 -14.10
CA LEU A 49 -4.89 5.32 -14.37
C LEU A 49 -4.55 5.06 -15.83
N PHE A 50 -4.09 3.85 -16.16
CA PHE A 50 -3.97 3.46 -17.58
C PHE A 50 -5.35 3.46 -18.25
N GLU A 51 -5.39 3.79 -19.55
CA GLU A 51 -6.62 3.89 -20.35
C GLU A 51 -7.46 2.60 -20.25
N ASP A 52 -6.81 1.44 -20.27
CA ASP A 52 -7.40 0.11 -20.18
C ASP A 52 -7.67 -0.37 -18.73
N ALA A 53 -7.31 0.42 -17.71
CA ALA A 53 -7.55 0.05 -16.34
C ALA A 53 -9.05 -0.01 -16.03
N VAL A 54 -9.49 -1.09 -15.39
CA VAL A 54 -10.85 -1.21 -14.86
C VAL A 54 -10.95 -0.35 -13.60
N LEU A 55 -12.07 0.35 -13.45
CA LEU A 55 -12.35 1.17 -12.26
C LEU A 55 -12.50 0.28 -11.01
N GLU A 56 -12.12 0.80 -9.85
CA GLU A 56 -12.03 0.01 -8.61
C GLU A 56 -13.38 -0.55 -8.15
N SER A 57 -14.44 0.24 -8.30
CA SER A 57 -15.83 -0.16 -8.08
C SER A 57 -16.20 -1.39 -8.92
N GLY A 58 -15.88 -1.37 -10.21
CA GLY A 58 -16.11 -2.48 -11.13
C GLY A 58 -15.29 -3.73 -10.78
N ILE A 59 -14.07 -3.57 -10.26
CA ILE A 59 -13.27 -4.69 -9.74
C ILE A 59 -13.93 -5.27 -8.49
N LYS A 60 -14.36 -4.43 -7.54
CA LYS A 60 -15.09 -4.88 -6.34
C LYS A 60 -16.35 -5.64 -6.73
N GLU A 61 -17.16 -5.13 -7.66
CA GLU A 61 -18.38 -5.81 -8.13
C GLU A 61 -18.09 -7.21 -8.67
N GLN A 62 -17.02 -7.38 -9.45
CA GLN A 62 -16.61 -8.69 -9.95
C GLN A 62 -16.19 -9.66 -8.84
N ILE A 63 -15.46 -9.17 -7.83
CA ILE A 63 -15.11 -9.96 -6.64
C ILE A 63 -16.39 -10.39 -5.91
N MET A 64 -17.32 -9.47 -5.67
CA MET A 64 -18.59 -9.75 -4.98
C MET A 64 -19.47 -10.74 -5.75
N ALA A 65 -19.54 -10.62 -7.08
CA ALA A 65 -20.23 -11.58 -7.93
C ALA A 65 -19.60 -12.98 -7.83
N SER A 66 -18.26 -13.05 -7.90
CA SER A 66 -17.53 -14.32 -7.75
C SER A 66 -17.76 -14.96 -6.37
N LEU A 67 -17.89 -14.16 -5.32
CA LEU A 67 -18.21 -14.64 -3.97
C LEU A 67 -19.62 -15.21 -3.88
N LYS A 68 -20.59 -14.53 -4.49
CA LYS A 68 -21.98 -14.99 -4.56
C LYS A 68 -22.07 -16.33 -5.30
N ASP A 69 -21.38 -16.46 -6.42
CA ASP A 69 -21.31 -17.70 -7.20
C ASP A 69 -20.62 -18.83 -6.42
N ALA A 70 -19.63 -18.50 -5.60
CA ALA A 70 -18.97 -19.44 -4.69
C ALA A 70 -19.79 -19.74 -3.41
N GLY A 71 -21.04 -19.26 -3.30
CA GLY A 71 -21.91 -19.46 -2.14
C GLY A 71 -21.31 -18.92 -0.83
N ALA A 72 -20.54 -17.83 -0.90
CA ALA A 72 -19.99 -17.15 0.26
C ALA A 72 -21.04 -16.22 0.90
N ASP A 73 -20.82 -15.84 2.16
CA ASP A 73 -21.54 -14.73 2.77
C ASP A 73 -21.00 -13.41 2.19
N ASP A 74 -21.63 -12.94 1.12
CA ASP A 74 -21.30 -11.71 0.40
C ASP A 74 -21.58 -10.47 1.25
N LYS A 75 -22.55 -10.53 2.17
CA LYS A 75 -22.84 -9.42 3.09
C LYS A 75 -21.73 -9.22 4.11
N ASP A 76 -21.23 -10.29 4.73
CA ASP A 76 -20.06 -10.16 5.61
C ASP A 76 -18.82 -9.75 4.81
N ALA A 77 -18.60 -10.34 3.63
CA ALA A 77 -17.47 -10.02 2.78
C ALA A 77 -17.39 -8.53 2.41
N ALA A 78 -18.52 -7.90 2.08
CA ALA A 78 -18.59 -6.49 1.69
C ALA A 78 -18.00 -5.54 2.76
N ARG A 79 -18.06 -5.93 4.04
CA ARG A 79 -17.55 -5.13 5.17
C ARG A 79 -16.03 -4.91 5.10
N TYR A 80 -15.29 -5.84 4.51
CA TYR A 80 -13.83 -5.79 4.40
C TYR A 80 -13.31 -5.04 3.18
N PHE A 81 -14.19 -4.46 2.36
CA PHE A 81 -13.82 -3.64 1.20
C PHE A 81 -14.29 -2.19 1.39
N MET A 82 -13.70 -1.29 0.62
CA MET A 82 -14.17 0.09 0.53
C MET A 82 -15.56 0.17 -0.10
N GLU A 83 -16.31 1.20 0.27
CA GLU A 83 -17.62 1.52 -0.32
C GLU A 83 -17.49 2.76 -1.18
N TYR A 84 -17.90 2.61 -2.44
CA TYR A 84 -17.80 3.61 -3.48
C TYR A 84 -19.13 4.34 -3.59
N GLU A 85 -19.09 5.67 -3.52
CA GLU A 85 -20.20 6.55 -3.87
C GLU A 85 -20.13 6.91 -5.35
N ILE A 86 -18.94 7.28 -5.81
CA ILE A 86 -18.63 7.60 -7.21
C ILE A 86 -17.31 6.95 -7.58
N ASP A 87 -17.19 6.47 -8.81
CA ASP A 87 -15.94 6.00 -9.38
C ASP A 87 -16.02 6.16 -10.89
N GLU A 88 -15.47 7.25 -11.40
CA GLU A 88 -15.71 7.71 -12.77
C GLU A 88 -14.46 8.28 -13.44
N VAL A 89 -14.46 8.28 -14.77
CA VAL A 89 -13.47 9.01 -15.56
C VAL A 89 -13.84 10.49 -15.55
N ALA A 90 -12.92 11.35 -15.15
CA ALA A 90 -13.16 12.78 -15.13
C ALA A 90 -13.18 13.34 -16.56
N LEU A 91 -14.21 14.14 -16.84
CA LEU A 91 -14.43 14.78 -18.14
C LEU A 91 -14.03 16.25 -18.07
N LEU A 92 -13.37 16.75 -19.11
CA LEU A 92 -13.10 18.19 -19.28
C LEU A 92 -14.29 18.86 -19.96
N PRO A 93 -14.75 20.01 -19.46
CA PRO A 93 -15.72 20.82 -20.18
C PRO A 93 -15.08 21.36 -21.47
N ASN A 94 -15.68 21.06 -22.63
CA ASN A 94 -15.31 21.64 -23.91
C ASN A 94 -16.26 22.79 -24.28
N GLU A 95 -15.76 23.81 -24.98
CA GLU A 95 -16.52 24.97 -25.48
C GLU A 95 -17.68 24.57 -26.43
N ASN A 96 -17.70 23.33 -26.92
CA ASN A 96 -18.69 22.79 -27.87
C ASN A 96 -19.61 21.68 -27.29
N GLU A 97 -19.73 21.55 -25.97
CA GLU A 97 -20.60 20.57 -25.28
C GLU A 97 -20.32 19.08 -25.58
N THR A 98 -19.21 18.76 -26.27
CA THR A 98 -18.72 17.38 -26.34
C THR A 98 -17.80 17.13 -25.14
N GLU A 99 -18.31 16.40 -24.15
CA GLU A 99 -17.51 15.91 -23.03
C GLU A 99 -16.32 15.09 -23.56
N LEU A 100 -15.11 15.58 -23.31
CA LEU A 100 -13.86 14.93 -23.69
C LEU A 100 -13.18 14.41 -22.42
N GLU A 101 -12.68 13.18 -22.46
CA GLU A 101 -11.92 12.61 -21.34
C GLU A 101 -10.67 13.45 -21.05
N ASP A 102 -10.39 13.75 -19.78
CA ASP A 102 -9.08 14.29 -19.38
C ASP A 102 -8.04 13.18 -19.49
N ASP A 103 -7.44 13.07 -20.67
CA ASP A 103 -6.31 12.19 -20.93
C ASP A 103 -5.05 13.05 -21.10
N LEU A 104 -4.00 12.78 -20.32
CA LEU A 104 -2.72 13.51 -20.32
C LEU A 104 -1.94 13.43 -21.65
N THR A 105 -2.55 12.86 -22.70
CA THR A 105 -1.90 12.50 -23.97
C THR A 105 -2.57 13.13 -25.20
N SER A 106 -3.75 13.70 -25.05
CA SER A 106 -4.49 14.39 -26.10
C SER A 106 -3.79 15.70 -26.45
N ASP A 107 -3.61 15.98 -27.74
CA ASP A 107 -3.05 17.25 -28.22
C ASP A 107 -4.12 18.36 -28.16
N MET A 108 -4.47 18.72 -26.92
CA MET A 108 -5.33 19.86 -26.60
C MET A 108 -4.43 21.08 -26.33
N GLU A 109 -4.96 22.29 -26.54
CA GLU A 109 -4.21 23.53 -26.28
C GLU A 109 -3.70 23.60 -24.82
N THR A 110 -4.42 22.97 -23.89
CA THR A 110 -4.07 22.79 -22.47
C THR A 110 -2.97 21.75 -22.20
N ASN A 111 -2.77 20.78 -23.11
CA ASN A 111 -1.81 19.68 -23.02
C ASN A 111 -0.60 19.84 -23.95
N ARG A 112 -0.54 20.93 -24.72
CA ARG A 112 0.61 21.23 -25.58
C ARG A 112 1.87 21.31 -24.73
N PRO A 113 2.92 20.54 -25.06
CA PRO A 113 4.20 20.65 -24.38
C PRO A 113 4.67 22.10 -24.46
N ALA A 114 4.88 22.75 -23.31
CA ALA A 114 5.60 24.00 -23.28
C ALA A 114 7.01 23.72 -23.81
N SER A 115 7.26 24.06 -25.07
CA SER A 115 8.58 23.99 -25.68
C SER A 115 9.43 25.08 -25.04
N TYR A 116 10.12 24.72 -23.96
CA TYR A 116 11.22 25.53 -23.48
C TYR A 116 12.40 25.30 -24.42
N THR A 117 12.54 26.17 -25.42
CA THR A 117 13.82 26.43 -26.05
C THR A 117 14.63 27.26 -25.06
N PRO A 118 15.76 26.74 -24.53
CA PRO A 118 16.70 27.61 -23.83
C PRO A 118 17.18 28.62 -24.86
N GLY A 119 16.73 29.86 -24.76
CA GLY A 119 17.39 30.96 -25.45
C GLY A 119 18.83 30.99 -24.96
N ASN A 120 19.80 31.12 -25.86
CA ASN A 120 21.20 31.38 -25.53
C ASN A 120 21.41 32.78 -24.89
N GLU A 121 20.41 33.29 -24.20
CA GLU A 121 20.54 34.49 -23.40
C GLU A 121 21.02 34.06 -22.03
N VAL A 122 22.31 34.35 -21.78
CA VAL A 122 22.89 34.37 -20.44
C VAL A 122 21.94 35.20 -19.58
N PRO A 123 21.25 34.63 -18.58
CA PRO A 123 20.38 35.43 -17.73
C PRO A 123 21.24 36.48 -17.04
N PRO A 124 20.82 37.75 -16.99
CA PRO A 124 21.47 38.70 -16.10
C PRO A 124 21.42 38.11 -14.69
N VAL A 125 22.55 38.16 -13.98
CA VAL A 125 22.66 37.73 -12.58
C VAL A 125 21.68 38.55 -11.76
N SER A 126 20.46 38.03 -11.61
CA SER A 126 19.44 38.60 -10.75
C SER A 126 19.70 38.12 -9.34
N THR A 127 20.24 39.03 -8.54
CA THR A 127 20.34 38.93 -7.09
C THR A 127 18.94 39.06 -6.49
N LEU A 128 18.15 38.00 -6.56
CA LEU A 128 16.91 37.87 -5.79
C LEU A 128 17.07 36.83 -4.67
N PRO A 129 16.60 37.12 -3.44
CA PRO A 129 16.74 36.21 -2.31
C PRO A 129 16.01 34.90 -2.57
N GLY A 130 16.68 33.77 -2.29
CA GLY A 130 16.08 32.44 -2.39
C GLY A 130 14.88 32.29 -1.46
N SER A 131 13.69 32.51 -2.00
CA SER A 131 12.42 32.17 -1.37
C SER A 131 11.36 31.93 -2.45
N GLN A 132 10.53 30.90 -2.22
CA GLN A 132 9.37 30.49 -3.02
C GLN A 132 9.63 29.61 -4.25
N ARG A 133 10.30 28.48 -4.04
CA ARG A 133 9.87 27.20 -4.63
C ARG A 133 9.44 26.25 -3.51
N THR A 134 8.38 26.62 -2.80
CA THR A 134 7.68 25.69 -1.92
C THR A 134 6.72 24.88 -2.77
N SER A 135 7.19 23.76 -3.33
CA SER A 135 6.27 22.63 -3.50
C SER A 135 5.75 22.30 -2.11
N THR A 136 4.45 22.46 -1.90
CA THR A 136 3.78 22.17 -0.63
C THR A 136 3.60 20.67 -0.39
N SER A 137 4.04 19.83 -1.34
CA SER A 137 4.04 18.37 -1.21
C SER A 137 4.94 17.96 -0.04
N ARG A 138 4.32 17.45 1.02
CA ARG A 138 5.01 16.97 2.21
C ARG A 138 5.45 15.53 1.93
N ARG A 139 6.76 15.31 1.75
CA ARG A 139 7.33 13.96 1.87
C ARG A 139 7.20 13.52 3.33
N ASP A 140 6.34 12.54 3.59
CA ASP A 140 6.32 11.91 4.90
C ASP A 140 7.42 10.85 4.97
N ALA A 141 8.50 11.17 5.68
CA ALA A 141 9.70 10.35 5.79
C ALA A 141 9.50 9.07 6.63
N GLY A 142 8.26 8.84 7.10
CA GLY A 142 7.88 7.71 7.93
C GLY A 142 7.40 6.46 7.19
N HIS A 143 7.16 6.53 5.87
CA HIS A 143 6.70 5.40 5.06
C HIS A 143 7.84 4.79 4.24
N PRO A 144 7.89 3.45 4.08
CA PRO A 144 8.74 2.82 3.06
C PRO A 144 8.39 3.37 1.68
N ASP A 145 9.39 3.74 0.91
CA ASP A 145 9.22 4.38 -0.40
C ASP A 145 8.47 3.44 -1.36
N PRO A 146 7.34 3.85 -1.98
CA PRO A 146 6.71 3.10 -3.07
C PRO A 146 7.57 3.06 -4.35
N SER A 147 8.73 3.72 -4.40
CA SER A 147 9.55 3.79 -5.60
C SER A 147 10.13 2.42 -5.98
N ASP A 148 9.65 1.85 -7.08
CA ASP A 148 10.50 1.19 -8.10
C ASP A 148 9.73 0.75 -9.36
N SER A 149 8.38 0.70 -9.35
CA SER A 149 7.61 0.26 -10.53
C SER A 149 7.74 1.19 -11.76
N THR A 150 8.03 2.48 -11.57
CA THR A 150 8.31 3.43 -12.68
C THR A 150 9.80 3.59 -13.03
N LYS A 151 10.74 3.13 -12.18
CA LYS A 151 12.19 3.24 -12.48
C LYS A 151 12.67 2.16 -13.47
N ALA A 152 11.96 1.04 -13.55
CA ALA A 152 12.30 -0.06 -14.46
C ALA A 152 12.26 0.34 -15.95
N THR A 153 11.58 1.44 -16.31
CA THR A 153 11.47 1.91 -17.69
C THR A 153 12.71 2.68 -18.18
N GLN A 154 13.67 3.02 -17.31
CA GLN A 154 14.75 3.97 -17.67
C GLN A 154 16.18 3.41 -17.68
N ARG A 155 16.42 2.13 -17.37
CA ARG A 155 17.80 1.58 -17.40
C ARG A 155 17.89 0.24 -18.12
N THR A 156 17.72 0.27 -19.43
CA THR A 156 18.39 -0.71 -20.30
C THR A 156 19.38 0.03 -21.19
N ASN A 157 20.67 -0.07 -20.85
CA ASN A 157 21.76 0.24 -21.77
C ASN A 157 21.73 -0.79 -22.92
N ARG A 158 20.87 -0.57 -23.91
CA ARG A 158 20.97 -1.23 -25.22
C ARG A 158 20.67 -0.17 -26.27
N SER A 159 21.57 -0.07 -27.24
CA SER A 159 21.54 0.87 -28.36
C SER A 159 20.14 0.87 -29.01
N ALA A 160 19.40 1.95 -28.76
CA ALA A 160 18.03 2.11 -29.21
C ALA A 160 18.00 2.37 -30.72
N THR A 161 17.55 1.38 -31.49
CA THR A 161 16.91 1.65 -32.78
C THR A 161 15.60 2.39 -32.52
N GLN A 162 15.22 3.25 -33.47
CA GLN A 162 14.14 4.25 -33.40
C GLN A 162 12.74 3.73 -32.99
N GLU A 163 12.56 2.41 -32.88
CA GLU A 163 11.33 1.74 -32.40
C GLU A 163 11.23 1.59 -30.87
N THR A 164 12.25 2.00 -30.11
CA THR A 164 12.32 1.81 -28.63
C THR A 164 12.12 3.09 -27.82
N LEU A 165 11.40 4.08 -28.35
CA LEU A 165 10.79 5.09 -27.49
C LEU A 165 9.74 4.40 -26.60
N PRO A 166 9.69 4.65 -25.28
CA PRO A 166 8.67 4.05 -24.43
C PRO A 166 7.31 4.41 -25.02
N ARG A 167 6.54 3.39 -25.43
CA ARG A 167 5.11 3.57 -25.72
C ARG A 167 4.54 4.36 -24.55
N ARG A 168 4.23 5.65 -24.76
CA ARG A 168 3.48 6.46 -23.79
C ARG A 168 2.10 5.82 -23.73
N TYR A 169 1.92 4.88 -22.79
CA TYR A 169 0.60 4.36 -22.49
C TYR A 169 -0.27 5.53 -22.07
N ARG A 170 -1.40 5.71 -22.76
CA ARG A 170 -2.36 6.76 -22.43
C ARG A 170 -2.90 6.50 -21.03
N ARG A 171 -3.22 7.59 -20.35
CA ARG A 171 -3.79 7.56 -19.01
C ARG A 171 -5.05 8.38 -18.98
N LYS A 172 -6.05 7.87 -18.29
CA LYS A 172 -7.31 8.55 -18.04
C LYS A 172 -7.34 9.08 -16.62
N HIS A 173 -7.86 10.29 -16.46
CA HIS A 173 -8.10 10.88 -15.14
C HIS A 173 -9.32 10.21 -14.51
N VAL A 174 -9.17 9.74 -13.28
CA VAL A 174 -10.22 9.04 -12.53
C VAL A 174 -10.44 9.73 -11.20
N ARG A 175 -11.71 9.93 -10.86
CA ARG A 175 -12.17 10.43 -9.55
C ARG A 175 -13.02 9.38 -8.88
N THR A 176 -12.62 9.02 -7.67
CA THR A 176 -13.29 8.01 -6.85
C THR A 176 -13.67 8.62 -5.52
N ILE A 177 -14.96 8.65 -5.19
CA ILE A 177 -15.47 9.06 -3.88
C ILE A 177 -15.81 7.82 -3.08
N PHE A 178 -15.18 7.69 -1.92
CA PHE A 178 -15.46 6.66 -0.94
C PHE A 178 -16.37 7.21 0.17
N LYS A 179 -17.35 6.40 0.59
CA LYS A 179 -18.29 6.76 1.67
C LYS A 179 -17.62 6.99 3.03
N HIS A 180 -16.49 6.33 3.27
CA HIS A 180 -15.85 6.30 4.58
C HIS A 180 -14.46 6.93 4.55
N VAL A 181 -14.20 7.84 5.48
CA VAL A 181 -12.86 8.38 5.74
C VAL A 181 -12.14 7.42 6.70
N CYS A 182 -11.29 6.55 6.14
CA CYS A 182 -10.52 5.58 6.91
C CYS A 182 -9.11 6.09 7.22
N GLN A 183 -8.45 5.45 8.19
CA GLN A 183 -7.05 5.68 8.55
C GLN A 183 -6.17 4.58 7.95
N SER A 184 -5.02 4.93 7.38
CA SER A 184 -4.05 3.92 6.96
C SER A 184 -3.45 3.19 8.18
N MET A 185 -2.97 1.97 7.98
CA MET A 185 -2.28 1.23 9.06
C MET A 185 -1.01 1.96 9.54
N TYR A 186 -0.43 2.85 8.74
CA TYR A 186 0.67 3.70 9.16
C TYR A 186 0.25 4.77 10.17
N GLU A 187 -1.01 5.18 10.19
CA GLU A 187 -1.52 6.24 11.07
C GLU A 187 -2.03 5.70 12.41
N LEU A 188 -2.22 4.38 12.52
CA LEU A 188 -2.70 3.76 13.75
C LEU A 188 -1.76 4.02 14.93
N THR A 189 -2.35 4.37 16.07
CA THR A 189 -1.61 4.88 17.23
C THR A 189 -1.45 3.86 18.35
N ASP A 190 -2.08 2.69 18.24
CA ASP A 190 -2.05 1.65 19.27
C ASP A 190 -2.08 0.24 18.66
N TRP A 191 -1.46 -0.71 19.36
CA TRP A 191 -1.35 -2.10 18.93
C TRP A 191 -2.68 -2.87 18.98
N GLU A 192 -3.64 -2.48 19.81
CA GLU A 192 -4.93 -3.17 19.88
C GLU A 192 -5.70 -2.98 18.57
N THR A 193 -5.83 -1.73 18.14
CA THR A 193 -6.45 -1.36 16.87
C THR A 193 -5.68 -1.93 15.68
N PHE A 194 -4.34 -1.86 15.71
CA PHE A 194 -3.50 -2.43 14.66
C PHE A 194 -3.74 -3.94 14.49
N VAL A 195 -3.69 -4.71 15.57
CA VAL A 195 -3.92 -6.17 15.54
C VAL A 195 -5.36 -6.49 15.14
N GLN A 196 -6.34 -5.74 15.64
CA GLN A 196 -7.74 -5.91 15.26
C GLN A 196 -7.94 -5.66 13.75
N CYS A 197 -7.32 -4.60 13.21
CA CYS A 197 -7.35 -4.31 11.78
C CYS A 197 -6.74 -5.47 10.96
N MET A 198 -5.56 -5.96 11.35
CA MET A 198 -4.92 -7.11 10.69
C MET A 198 -5.80 -8.35 10.64
N ARG A 199 -6.49 -8.67 11.74
CA ARG A 199 -7.46 -9.79 11.79
C ARG A 199 -8.59 -9.62 10.78
N HIS A 200 -9.13 -8.41 10.65
CA HIS A 200 -10.14 -8.10 9.65
C HIS A 200 -9.59 -8.23 8.22
N LEU A 201 -8.37 -7.77 7.96
CA LEU A 201 -7.73 -7.86 6.64
C LEU A 201 -7.44 -9.32 6.24
N ILE A 202 -7.06 -10.18 7.18
CA ILE A 202 -6.91 -11.63 6.95
C ILE A 202 -8.24 -12.24 6.47
N LYS A 203 -9.37 -11.84 7.07
CA LYS A 203 -10.70 -12.28 6.62
C LYS A 203 -11.02 -11.76 5.23
N GLY A 204 -10.75 -10.48 4.95
CA GLY A 204 -10.90 -9.88 3.62
C GLY A 204 -10.12 -10.62 2.54
N LEU A 205 -8.84 -10.93 2.79
CA LEU A 205 -8.02 -11.73 1.87
C LEU A 205 -8.53 -13.18 1.74
N GLY A 206 -9.07 -13.75 2.81
CA GLY A 206 -9.74 -15.04 2.78
C GLY A 206 -10.97 -15.06 1.86
N TYR A 207 -11.72 -13.96 1.81
CA TYR A 207 -12.80 -13.75 0.85
C TYR A 207 -12.26 -13.54 -0.57
N MET A 208 -11.21 -12.73 -0.79
CA MET A 208 -10.59 -12.62 -2.12
C MET A 208 -10.13 -13.98 -2.66
N ARG A 209 -9.49 -14.81 -1.83
CA ARG A 209 -9.13 -16.18 -2.17
C ARG A 209 -10.35 -17.01 -2.57
N ARG A 210 -11.43 -16.94 -1.80
CA ARG A 210 -12.69 -17.65 -2.12
C ARG A 210 -13.31 -17.17 -3.43
N ALA A 211 -13.18 -15.89 -3.74
CA ALA A 211 -13.60 -15.29 -5.00
C ALA A 211 -12.71 -15.72 -6.18
N GLY A 212 -11.53 -16.29 -5.92
CA GLY A 212 -10.53 -16.57 -6.95
C GLY A 212 -9.76 -15.32 -7.39
N TRP A 213 -9.58 -14.34 -6.51
CA TRP A 213 -8.87 -13.07 -6.74
C TRP A 213 -7.66 -12.90 -5.83
N VAL A 214 -6.66 -12.16 -6.33
CA VAL A 214 -5.47 -11.71 -5.60
C VAL A 214 -5.38 -10.19 -5.65
N HIS A 215 -4.92 -9.55 -4.58
CA HIS A 215 -4.84 -8.10 -4.43
C HIS A 215 -3.57 -7.52 -5.06
N ARG A 216 -2.41 -8.17 -4.86
CA ARG A 216 -1.10 -7.85 -5.44
C ARG A 216 -0.42 -6.56 -4.97
N ASP A 217 -1.04 -5.77 -4.08
CA ASP A 217 -0.44 -4.54 -3.54
C ASP A 217 -0.85 -4.27 -2.08
N ILE A 218 -0.72 -5.31 -1.26
CA ILE A 218 -0.94 -5.19 0.18
C ILE A 218 0.23 -4.41 0.80
N SER A 219 -0.11 -3.28 1.40
CA SER A 219 0.82 -2.39 2.10
C SER A 219 0.08 -1.67 3.23
N GLY A 220 0.80 -0.96 4.10
CA GLY A 220 0.16 -0.17 5.16
C GLY A 220 -0.68 1.01 4.64
N GLY A 221 -0.52 1.42 3.37
CA GLY A 221 -1.31 2.48 2.73
C GLY A 221 -2.64 1.97 2.18
N ASN A 222 -2.67 0.71 1.74
CA ASN A 222 -3.85 0.05 1.16
C ASN A 222 -4.62 -0.80 2.19
N CYS A 223 -4.06 -0.97 3.38
CA CYS A 223 -4.73 -1.55 4.53
C CYS A 223 -5.28 -0.42 5.40
N LEU A 224 -6.61 -0.32 5.50
CA LEU A 224 -7.28 0.80 6.15
C LEU A 224 -8.10 0.35 7.36
N TRP A 225 -8.26 1.26 8.32
CA TRP A 225 -9.14 1.14 9.48
C TRP A 225 -10.23 2.20 9.41
N ASP A 226 -11.49 1.76 9.43
CA ASP A 226 -12.64 2.64 9.60
C ASP A 226 -12.91 2.82 11.10
N PRO A 227 -12.65 4.01 11.67
CA PRO A 227 -12.90 4.26 13.09
C PRO A 227 -14.39 4.28 13.44
N ALA A 228 -15.28 4.60 12.49
CA ALA A 228 -16.72 4.69 12.74
C ALA A 228 -17.34 3.30 12.90
N SER A 229 -17.03 2.37 11.98
CA SER A 229 -17.53 1.00 12.05
C SER A 229 -16.62 0.03 12.82
N ARG A 230 -15.43 0.50 13.26
CA ARG A 230 -14.37 -0.32 13.85
C ARG A 230 -14.00 -1.53 12.98
N GLN A 231 -13.81 -1.28 11.69
CA GLN A 231 -13.65 -2.32 10.67
C GLN A 231 -12.34 -2.11 9.90
N GLY A 232 -11.61 -3.21 9.66
CA GLY A 232 -10.47 -3.19 8.76
C GLY A 232 -10.96 -3.41 7.32
N LYS A 233 -10.42 -2.64 6.37
CA LYS A 233 -10.84 -2.60 4.97
C LYS A 233 -9.63 -2.65 4.03
N LEU A 234 -9.75 -3.45 2.98
CA LEU A 234 -8.85 -3.47 1.82
C LEU A 234 -9.25 -2.35 0.86
N ALA A 235 -8.25 -1.59 0.40
CA ALA A 235 -8.40 -0.48 -0.52
C ALA A 235 -7.40 -0.60 -1.69
N ASP A 236 -7.57 0.22 -2.72
CA ASP A 236 -6.73 0.26 -3.92
C ASP A 236 -6.75 -1.07 -4.70
N LEU A 237 -7.92 -1.40 -5.25
CA LEU A 237 -8.14 -2.64 -6.02
C LEU A 237 -7.60 -2.57 -7.45
N GLU A 238 -6.98 -1.47 -7.87
CA GLU A 238 -6.45 -1.21 -9.22
C GLU A 238 -5.62 -2.39 -9.78
N TYR A 239 -4.79 -3.00 -8.94
CA TYR A 239 -3.91 -4.12 -9.30
C TYR A 239 -4.51 -5.50 -9.03
N ALA A 240 -5.69 -5.57 -8.43
CA ALA A 240 -6.31 -6.86 -8.13
C ALA A 240 -6.68 -7.58 -9.43
N ARG A 241 -6.45 -8.89 -9.48
CA ARG A 241 -6.71 -9.71 -10.66
C ARG A 241 -7.28 -11.08 -10.26
N PRO A 242 -8.04 -11.73 -11.15
CA PRO A 242 -8.35 -13.15 -10.99
C PRO A 242 -7.06 -13.96 -10.89
N TYR A 243 -7.04 -15.00 -10.06
CA TYR A 243 -5.91 -15.91 -9.94
C TYR A 243 -5.57 -16.58 -11.27
N LYS A 244 -6.60 -16.91 -12.07
CA LYS A 244 -6.45 -17.51 -13.41
C LYS A 244 -6.25 -16.48 -14.53
N HIS A 245 -5.77 -15.28 -14.22
CA HIS A 245 -5.55 -14.23 -15.21
C HIS A 245 -4.30 -14.51 -16.07
N GLU A 246 -4.42 -14.33 -17.39
CA GLU A 246 -3.36 -14.64 -18.36
C GLU A 246 -2.18 -13.66 -18.36
N SER A 247 -2.31 -12.49 -17.73
CA SER A 247 -1.29 -11.42 -17.80
C SER A 247 -0.02 -11.68 -16.98
N LEU A 248 0.10 -12.82 -16.30
CA LEU A 248 1.28 -13.18 -15.49
C LEU A 248 2.47 -13.63 -16.36
N LEU A 249 2.70 -12.97 -17.49
CA LEU A 249 3.93 -13.15 -18.26
C LEU A 249 5.12 -12.55 -17.49
N PRO A 250 6.34 -13.11 -17.66
CA PRO A 250 7.58 -12.56 -17.08
C PRO A 250 7.87 -11.09 -17.44
N HIS A 251 7.13 -10.52 -18.40
CA HIS A 251 7.29 -9.16 -18.92
C HIS A 251 6.35 -8.13 -18.28
N GLU A 252 5.37 -8.54 -17.44
CA GLU A 252 4.53 -7.58 -16.69
C GLU A 252 5.38 -6.95 -15.58
N ALA A 253 5.37 -5.61 -15.50
CA ALA A 253 6.08 -4.88 -14.46
C ALA A 253 5.65 -5.39 -13.08
N ARG A 254 6.63 -5.62 -12.19
CA ARG A 254 6.33 -5.95 -10.78
C ARG A 254 5.58 -4.76 -10.17
N THR A 255 4.39 -5.00 -9.67
CA THR A 255 3.54 -4.01 -9.01
C THR A 255 3.68 -4.12 -7.50
N GLY A 256 3.42 -3.02 -6.82
CA GLY A 256 3.31 -2.95 -5.37
C GLY A 256 4.54 -2.50 -4.60
N THR A 257 4.40 -2.42 -3.28
CA THR A 257 5.38 -1.79 -2.39
C THR A 257 6.54 -2.76 -2.06
N PRO A 258 7.79 -2.48 -2.46
CA PRO A 258 8.90 -3.43 -2.32
C PRO A 258 9.14 -3.95 -0.88
N ALA A 259 8.93 -3.10 0.12
CA ALA A 259 9.07 -3.47 1.53
C ALA A 259 8.10 -4.59 1.98
N PHE A 260 6.98 -4.79 1.28
CA PHE A 260 5.92 -5.72 1.65
C PHE A 260 5.66 -6.81 0.60
N MET A 261 6.10 -6.64 -0.66
CA MET A 261 5.97 -7.65 -1.71
C MET A 261 6.48 -9.02 -1.28
N ALA A 262 5.71 -10.09 -1.52
CA ALA A 262 6.14 -11.46 -1.24
C ALA A 262 7.50 -11.82 -1.89
N VAL A 263 8.34 -12.57 -1.19
CA VAL A 263 9.72 -12.86 -1.63
C VAL A 263 9.77 -13.65 -2.94
N GLU A 264 8.85 -14.59 -3.13
CA GLU A 264 8.76 -15.34 -4.38
C GLU A 264 8.36 -14.45 -5.56
N TYR A 265 7.51 -13.47 -5.30
CA TYR A 265 7.08 -12.50 -6.31
C TYR A 265 8.18 -11.52 -6.67
N GLN A 266 8.90 -11.01 -5.67
CA GLN A 266 10.08 -10.16 -5.89
C GLN A 266 11.12 -10.88 -6.75
N MET A 267 11.41 -12.14 -6.43
CA MET A 267 12.42 -12.92 -7.14
C MET A 267 11.88 -13.63 -8.40
N ARG A 268 10.57 -13.57 -8.64
CA ARG A 268 9.86 -14.34 -9.69
C ARG A 268 10.27 -15.82 -9.69
N LYS A 269 10.37 -16.41 -8.49
CA LYS A 269 10.90 -17.75 -8.28
C LYS A 269 10.31 -18.39 -7.02
N TYR A 270 9.85 -19.63 -7.16
CA TYR A 270 9.41 -20.45 -6.04
C TYR A 270 10.58 -20.86 -5.12
N LEU A 271 10.34 -20.82 -3.81
CA LEU A 271 11.32 -21.07 -2.73
C LEU A 271 11.74 -22.54 -2.61
N TYR A 272 10.78 -23.44 -2.69
CA TYR A 272 10.88 -24.86 -2.34
C TYR A 272 10.72 -25.81 -3.53
N SER A 273 10.56 -25.28 -4.73
CA SER A 273 10.47 -26.12 -5.94
C SER A 273 11.74 -26.94 -6.11
N VAL A 274 11.63 -28.21 -5.73
CA VAL A 274 12.62 -29.24 -6.01
C VAL A 274 12.47 -29.55 -7.49
N THR A 275 13.54 -29.33 -8.25
CA THR A 275 13.80 -30.04 -9.51
C THR A 275 13.17 -31.41 -9.47
N ALA A 276 12.31 -31.75 -10.45
CA ALA A 276 11.80 -33.10 -10.68
C ALA A 276 12.78 -34.16 -10.16
N HIS A 277 12.33 -34.98 -9.20
CA HIS A 277 13.07 -36.06 -8.54
C HIS A 277 14.43 -36.40 -9.19
N ARG A 278 15.53 -35.93 -8.59
CA ARG A 278 16.84 -36.57 -8.75
C ARG A 278 17.05 -37.59 -7.64
N ASP A 279 16.20 -38.61 -7.60
CA ASP A 279 16.44 -39.78 -6.75
C ASP A 279 17.22 -40.89 -7.49
N ASN A 280 17.61 -40.67 -8.75
CA ASN A 280 18.56 -41.55 -9.45
C ASN A 280 19.61 -40.73 -10.22
N ILE A 281 20.85 -40.72 -9.71
CA ILE A 281 22.04 -40.29 -10.47
C ILE A 281 22.26 -41.15 -11.72
N TYR A 282 21.60 -42.31 -11.82
CA TYR A 282 21.63 -43.21 -12.97
C TYR A 282 20.54 -42.98 -14.02
N ASP A 283 19.55 -42.11 -13.77
CA ASP A 283 18.56 -41.71 -14.79
C ASP A 283 19.09 -40.52 -15.60
N LEU A 284 20.18 -40.76 -16.32
CA LEU A 284 20.48 -39.97 -17.51
C LEU A 284 19.54 -40.47 -18.62
N SER A 285 18.38 -39.84 -18.76
CA SER A 285 17.59 -39.99 -19.99
C SER A 285 18.50 -39.69 -21.19
N PRO A 286 18.67 -40.61 -22.16
CA PRO A 286 19.54 -40.41 -23.32
C PRO A 286 19.04 -39.30 -24.27
N LYS A 287 17.89 -38.70 -23.99
CA LYS A 287 17.36 -37.56 -24.71
C LYS A 287 17.36 -36.39 -23.74
N GLY A 288 18.16 -35.36 -24.04
CA GLY A 288 18.32 -34.15 -23.23
C GLY A 288 17.04 -33.33 -23.13
N GLU A 289 16.05 -33.84 -22.39
CA GLU A 289 14.89 -33.08 -21.95
C GLU A 289 15.35 -32.12 -20.85
N SER A 290 15.42 -30.84 -21.22
CA SER A 290 15.72 -29.76 -20.29
C SER A 290 14.74 -29.83 -19.12
N VAL A 291 15.24 -29.90 -17.89
CA VAL A 291 14.43 -29.76 -16.68
C VAL A 291 13.65 -28.45 -16.79
N GLN A 292 12.36 -28.54 -17.10
CA GLN A 292 11.52 -27.37 -17.35
C GLN A 292 11.21 -26.74 -15.99
N ARG A 293 11.88 -25.63 -15.66
CA ARG A 293 11.57 -24.87 -14.45
C ARG A 293 10.15 -24.33 -14.58
N LEU A 294 9.32 -24.56 -13.56
CA LEU A 294 7.98 -24.00 -13.48
C LEU A 294 8.05 -22.47 -13.60
N THR A 295 7.23 -21.92 -14.50
CA THR A 295 7.05 -20.48 -14.61
C THR A 295 6.39 -19.97 -13.33
N PHE A 296 6.96 -18.91 -12.76
CA PHE A 296 6.41 -18.29 -11.56
C PHE A 296 5.06 -17.63 -11.86
N THR A 297 4.06 -17.90 -11.03
CA THR A 297 2.76 -17.24 -11.03
C THR A 297 2.42 -16.73 -9.63
N TYR A 298 1.79 -15.56 -9.57
CA TYR A 298 1.32 -14.97 -8.31
C TYR A 298 0.14 -15.80 -7.78
N ASN A 299 0.10 -16.05 -6.47
CA ASN A 299 -0.95 -16.83 -5.82
C ASN A 299 -1.46 -16.16 -4.54
N PHE A 300 -2.53 -16.70 -3.96
CA PHE A 300 -3.24 -16.12 -2.83
C PHE A 300 -2.40 -15.92 -1.56
N TYR A 301 -1.39 -16.76 -1.35
CA TYR A 301 -0.55 -16.70 -0.15
C TYR A 301 0.49 -15.57 -0.24
N HIS A 302 0.77 -15.03 -1.42
CA HIS A 302 1.65 -13.87 -1.58
C HIS A 302 1.03 -12.59 -0.99
N ASP A 303 -0.30 -12.42 -1.06
CA ASP A 303 -1.00 -11.32 -0.37
C ASP A 303 -0.92 -11.50 1.16
N LEU A 304 -1.06 -12.75 1.62
CA LEU A 304 -0.99 -13.08 3.04
C LEU A 304 0.43 -12.87 3.61
N GLU A 305 1.46 -13.21 2.84
CA GLU A 305 2.85 -12.91 3.16
C GLU A 305 3.08 -11.41 3.35
N SER A 306 2.47 -10.58 2.49
CA SER A 306 2.61 -9.12 2.56
C SER A 306 2.08 -8.55 3.89
N LEU A 307 1.02 -9.14 4.47
CA LEU A 307 0.56 -8.80 5.82
C LEU A 307 1.57 -9.19 6.92
N ILE A 308 2.29 -10.31 6.79
CA ILE A 308 3.33 -10.68 7.76
C ILE A 308 4.45 -9.64 7.75
N TRP A 309 4.85 -9.19 6.57
CA TRP A 309 5.84 -8.13 6.43
C TRP A 309 5.37 -6.80 7.02
N LEU A 310 4.09 -6.46 6.89
CA LEU A 310 3.51 -5.28 7.53
C LEU A 310 3.50 -5.40 9.07
N TYR A 311 3.15 -6.57 9.61
CA TYR A 311 3.23 -6.83 11.05
C TYR A 311 4.67 -6.71 11.54
N ALA A 312 5.62 -7.34 10.85
CA ALA A 312 7.03 -7.26 11.19
C ALA A 312 7.52 -5.82 11.15
N TRP A 313 7.20 -5.06 10.10
CA TRP A 313 7.54 -3.64 10.01
C TRP A 313 7.03 -2.86 11.22
N ALA A 314 5.81 -3.11 11.68
CA ALA A 314 5.27 -2.46 12.86
C ALA A 314 6.05 -2.83 14.13
N VAL A 315 6.48 -4.09 14.32
CA VAL A 315 7.34 -4.46 15.46
C VAL A 315 8.68 -3.71 15.42
N TYR A 316 9.29 -3.60 14.25
CA TYR A 316 10.61 -2.97 14.11
C TYR A 316 10.57 -1.43 14.19
N PHE A 317 9.61 -0.78 13.52
CA PHE A 317 9.58 0.68 13.35
C PHE A 317 8.47 1.37 14.14
N ARG A 318 7.54 0.59 14.69
CA ARG A 318 6.42 1.04 15.52
C ARG A 318 6.29 0.26 16.83
N PRO A 319 7.39 0.02 17.57
CA PRO A 319 7.32 -0.74 18.81
C PRO A 319 6.36 -0.07 19.81
N PRO A 320 5.80 -0.85 20.74
CA PRO A 320 5.02 -0.27 21.83
C PRO A 320 5.89 0.68 22.65
N LEU A 321 5.27 1.68 23.27
CA LEU A 321 5.93 2.49 24.29
C LEU A 321 6.29 1.58 25.48
N LEU A 322 7.56 1.22 25.60
CA LEU A 322 8.04 0.31 26.64
C LEU A 322 7.82 0.92 28.03
N ARG A 323 7.36 0.08 28.98
CA ARG A 323 7.19 0.46 30.40
C ARG A 323 8.53 0.80 31.07
N VAL A 324 9.61 0.21 30.59
CA VAL A 324 10.98 0.55 30.97
C VAL A 324 11.54 1.45 29.88
N PRO A 325 12.07 2.65 30.21
CA PRO A 325 12.71 3.51 29.23
C PRO A 325 13.76 2.71 28.45
N PRO A 326 13.70 2.68 27.11
CA PRO A 326 14.70 1.98 26.33
C PRO A 326 16.09 2.45 26.76
N SER A 327 17.02 1.51 26.95
CA SER A 327 18.43 1.87 27.14
C SER A 327 18.88 2.71 25.94
N SER A 328 19.82 3.62 26.15
CA SER A 328 20.43 4.39 25.06
C SER A 328 20.89 3.43 23.97
N GLY A 329 20.24 3.45 22.80
CA GLY A 329 20.57 2.59 21.66
C GLY A 329 19.51 1.57 21.25
N THR A 330 18.44 1.35 22.02
CA THR A 330 17.38 0.38 21.65
C THR A 330 16.68 0.74 20.33
N GLU A 331 16.39 2.03 20.12
CA GLU A 331 15.79 2.53 18.87
C GLU A 331 16.73 2.38 17.67
N GLU A 332 18.03 2.61 17.87
CA GLU A 332 19.03 2.44 16.82
C GLU A 332 19.19 0.96 16.44
N LEU A 333 19.17 0.08 17.45
CA LEU A 333 19.17 -1.37 17.26
C LEU A 333 17.96 -1.82 16.44
N LEU A 334 16.74 -1.44 16.85
CA LEU A 334 15.51 -1.77 16.12
C LEU A 334 15.58 -1.28 14.67
N ARG A 335 16.05 -0.06 14.46
CA ARG A 335 16.20 0.50 13.11
C ARG A 335 17.22 -0.30 12.28
N ARG A 336 18.39 -0.62 12.85
CA ARG A 336 19.46 -1.36 12.17
C ARG A 336 18.99 -2.75 11.76
N GLU A 337 18.41 -3.50 12.69
CA GLU A 337 17.92 -4.85 12.39
C GLU A 337 16.72 -4.81 11.45
N GLY A 338 15.79 -3.86 11.61
CA GLY A 338 14.65 -3.68 10.71
C GLY A 338 15.11 -3.37 9.28
N HIS A 339 16.13 -2.54 9.09
CA HIS A 339 16.66 -2.23 7.77
C HIS A 339 17.22 -3.46 7.03
N ARG A 340 17.66 -4.52 7.72
CA ARG A 340 18.07 -5.76 7.06
C ARG A 340 16.94 -6.38 6.22
N PHE A 341 15.71 -6.23 6.68
CA PHE A 341 14.52 -6.74 6.00
C PHE A 341 13.87 -5.71 5.07
N PHE A 342 13.84 -4.43 5.44
CA PHE A 342 13.01 -3.44 4.74
C PHE A 342 13.78 -2.47 3.84
N ALA A 343 15.12 -2.47 3.87
CA ALA A 343 15.94 -1.74 2.89
C ALA A 343 16.10 -2.58 1.61
N CYS A 344 14.98 -2.86 0.92
CA CYS A 344 14.96 -3.58 -0.36
C CYS A 344 14.25 -2.80 -1.45
N GLY A 345 14.76 -2.91 -2.67
CA GLY A 345 14.04 -2.50 -3.88
C GLY A 345 13.23 -3.65 -4.47
N ILE A 346 12.79 -3.48 -5.72
CA ILE A 346 11.96 -4.47 -6.43
C ILE A 346 12.62 -5.86 -6.55
N GLU A 347 13.95 -5.94 -6.47
CA GLU A 347 14.74 -7.17 -6.53
C GLU A 347 14.72 -7.99 -5.22
N GLY A 348 14.11 -7.45 -4.16
CA GLY A 348 14.07 -8.08 -2.84
C GLY A 348 15.39 -8.00 -2.07
N ASN A 349 15.51 -8.82 -1.02
CA ASN A 349 16.76 -9.02 -0.28
C ASN A 349 16.88 -10.46 0.24
N ILE A 350 18.12 -10.87 0.53
CA ILE A 350 18.42 -12.24 0.96
C ILE A 350 17.89 -12.56 2.37
N GLU A 351 17.82 -11.56 3.25
CA GLU A 351 17.38 -11.74 4.64
C GLU A 351 15.90 -12.13 4.72
N ARG A 352 15.05 -11.51 3.90
CA ARG A 352 13.64 -11.91 3.79
C ARG A 352 13.52 -13.27 3.13
N TRP A 353 14.30 -13.53 2.08
CA TRP A 353 14.33 -14.83 1.42
C TRP A 353 14.64 -15.96 2.40
N ASP A 354 15.72 -15.83 3.18
CA ASP A 354 16.10 -16.81 4.19
C ASP A 354 15.03 -16.93 5.29
N ALA A 355 14.42 -15.81 5.69
CA ALA A 355 13.34 -15.84 6.68
C ALA A 355 12.10 -16.64 6.25
N VAL A 356 11.73 -16.61 4.97
CA VAL A 356 10.63 -17.45 4.48
C VAL A 356 11.12 -18.87 4.18
N LYS A 357 12.28 -19.03 3.56
CA LYS A 357 12.83 -20.32 3.12
C LYS A 357 13.19 -21.26 4.27
N ASP A 358 13.77 -20.72 5.34
CA ASP A 358 14.11 -21.48 6.54
C ASP A 358 13.02 -21.38 7.61
N GLY A 359 11.92 -20.68 7.33
CA GLY A 359 10.71 -20.57 8.15
C GLY A 359 10.19 -21.90 8.76
N PRO A 360 10.24 -23.06 8.06
CA PRO A 360 9.82 -24.33 8.65
C PRO A 360 10.75 -24.77 9.80
N ARG A 361 12.04 -24.39 9.72
CA ARG A 361 13.09 -24.75 10.68
C ARG A 361 13.18 -23.74 11.84
N GLY A 362 12.82 -22.48 11.62
CA GLY A 362 12.86 -21.45 12.65
C GLY A 362 12.28 -20.11 12.21
N ASN A 363 12.07 -19.20 13.17
CA ASN A 363 11.59 -17.85 12.89
C ASN A 363 12.76 -16.87 12.81
N HIS A 364 13.26 -16.61 11.60
CA HIS A 364 14.38 -15.68 11.40
C HIS A 364 13.95 -14.19 11.40
N LEU A 365 12.66 -13.89 11.53
CA LEU A 365 12.20 -12.52 11.80
C LEU A 365 12.55 -12.08 13.24
N LEU A 366 12.75 -13.04 14.14
CA LEU A 366 13.15 -12.81 15.52
C LEU A 366 14.66 -12.95 15.67
N THR A 367 15.37 -11.83 15.52
CA THR A 367 16.79 -11.81 15.86
C THR A 367 16.95 -11.97 17.37
N VAL A 368 17.91 -12.80 17.80
CA VAL A 368 18.22 -13.02 19.23
C VAL A 368 18.37 -11.70 19.99
N VAL A 369 19.01 -10.72 19.33
CA VAL A 369 19.26 -9.41 19.93
C VAL A 369 17.96 -8.66 20.21
N ILE A 370 16.95 -8.73 19.35
CA ILE A 370 15.66 -8.07 19.57
C ILE A 370 14.78 -8.83 20.55
N ASP A 371 14.77 -10.16 20.45
CA ASP A 371 14.02 -11.03 21.34
C ASP A 371 14.45 -10.82 22.80
N ASP A 372 15.77 -10.74 23.05
CA ASP A 372 16.30 -10.60 24.40
C ASP A 372 16.32 -9.15 24.89
N THR A 373 16.69 -8.20 24.02
CA THR A 373 16.97 -6.81 24.44
C THR A 373 15.72 -5.92 24.43
N VAL A 374 14.82 -6.12 23.47
CA VAL A 374 13.66 -5.23 23.27
C VAL A 374 12.37 -5.89 23.77
N TYR A 375 12.11 -7.10 23.31
CA TYR A 375 10.90 -7.87 23.63
C TYR A 375 11.19 -9.00 24.64
N GLY A 376 12.24 -8.82 25.44
CA GLY A 376 12.65 -9.79 26.45
C GLY A 376 11.57 -10.02 27.51
N VAL A 377 11.77 -11.04 28.35
CA VAL A 377 10.80 -11.44 29.38
C VAL A 377 10.37 -10.29 30.31
N LYS A 378 11.26 -9.30 30.53
CA LYS A 378 11.01 -8.14 31.39
C LYS A 378 10.32 -6.96 30.68
N SER A 379 10.13 -7.02 29.37
CA SER A 379 9.58 -5.90 28.58
C SER A 379 8.11 -5.60 28.85
N GLY A 380 7.34 -6.60 29.30
CA GLY A 380 5.88 -6.52 29.43
C GLY A 380 5.14 -6.54 28.09
N CYS A 381 5.85 -6.59 26.96
CA CYS A 381 5.28 -6.62 25.62
C CYS A 381 5.81 -7.77 24.75
N ARG A 382 6.46 -8.78 25.35
CA ARG A 382 6.97 -9.97 24.66
C ARG A 382 5.91 -10.65 23.80
N PHE A 383 4.65 -10.66 24.22
CA PHE A 383 3.60 -11.32 23.44
C PHE A 383 3.43 -10.75 22.02
N LEU A 384 3.87 -9.52 21.74
CA LEU A 384 3.78 -8.90 20.41
C LEU A 384 4.63 -9.63 19.36
N ILE A 385 5.72 -10.30 19.76
CA ILE A 385 6.48 -11.11 18.81
C ILE A 385 5.74 -12.37 18.37
N GLY A 386 4.67 -12.78 19.08
CA GLY A 386 3.85 -13.93 18.71
C GLY A 386 3.21 -13.82 17.33
N GLY A 387 2.90 -12.61 16.85
CA GLY A 387 2.38 -12.41 15.49
C GLY A 387 3.40 -12.74 14.39
N MET A 388 4.71 -12.62 14.65
CA MET A 388 5.75 -12.99 13.68
C MET A 388 5.84 -14.50 13.45
N GLU A 389 5.35 -15.34 14.37
CA GLU A 389 5.35 -16.81 14.21
C GLU A 389 4.50 -17.27 13.01
N THR A 390 3.58 -16.43 12.53
CA THR A 390 2.79 -16.70 11.31
C THR A 390 3.66 -16.97 10.09
N ILE A 391 4.91 -16.48 10.05
CA ILE A 391 5.86 -16.77 8.96
C ILE A 391 6.13 -18.28 8.82
N ARG A 392 6.13 -19.02 9.93
CA ARG A 392 6.35 -20.47 9.93
C ARG A 392 5.17 -21.19 9.29
N HIS A 393 3.96 -20.74 9.59
CA HIS A 393 2.74 -21.28 8.98
C HIS A 393 2.68 -20.99 7.49
N LEU A 394 3.10 -19.79 7.05
CA LEU A 394 3.24 -19.47 5.63
C LEU A 394 4.26 -20.39 4.95
N ALA A 395 5.47 -20.46 5.52
CA ALA A 395 6.58 -21.19 4.94
C ALA A 395 6.28 -22.68 4.77
N GLN A 396 5.62 -23.28 5.77
CA GLN A 396 5.12 -24.66 5.66
C GLN A 396 4.12 -24.81 4.51
N ARG A 397 3.23 -23.83 4.30
CA ARG A 397 2.25 -23.89 3.20
C ARG A 397 2.86 -23.70 1.83
N TYR A 398 3.89 -22.86 1.69
CA TYR A 398 4.68 -22.82 0.47
C TYR A 398 5.36 -24.16 0.20
N TYR A 399 6.00 -24.74 1.22
CA TYR A 399 6.59 -26.07 1.09
C TYR A 399 5.56 -27.11 0.66
N ASP A 400 4.41 -27.19 1.34
CA ASP A 400 3.34 -28.15 1.05
C ASP A 400 2.87 -28.02 -0.42
N ILE A 401 2.49 -26.81 -0.86
CA ILE A 401 1.98 -26.59 -2.23
C ILE A 401 3.04 -26.92 -3.27
N GLN A 402 4.28 -26.48 -3.05
CA GLN A 402 5.36 -26.67 -4.01
C GLN A 402 5.91 -28.09 -4.06
N SER A 403 5.50 -28.94 -3.11
CA SER A 403 5.75 -30.37 -3.12
C SER A 403 4.79 -31.13 -4.05
N PHE A 404 3.65 -30.55 -4.40
CA PHE A 404 2.67 -31.15 -5.30
C PHE A 404 2.93 -30.79 -6.77
N PRO A 405 2.66 -31.69 -7.73
CA PRO A 405 2.63 -31.32 -9.13
C PRO A 405 1.51 -30.30 -9.39
N THR A 406 1.75 -29.38 -10.31
CA THR A 406 0.71 -28.50 -10.86
C THR A 406 -0.37 -29.34 -11.53
N ASN A 407 -1.64 -28.99 -11.32
CA ASN A 407 -2.80 -29.77 -11.78
C ASN A 407 -3.87 -28.93 -12.49
N ASP A 408 -3.50 -27.71 -12.89
CA ASP A 408 -4.36 -26.77 -13.61
C ASP A 408 -3.48 -25.90 -14.53
N SER A 409 -4.10 -25.11 -15.40
CA SER A 409 -3.37 -24.23 -16.31
C SER A 409 -4.09 -22.91 -16.57
N LEU A 410 -3.30 -21.87 -16.80
CA LEU A 410 -3.78 -20.66 -17.43
C LEU A 410 -4.17 -20.96 -18.89
N ARG A 411 -5.03 -20.13 -19.47
CA ARG A 411 -5.46 -20.27 -20.88
C ARG A 411 -4.30 -20.25 -21.88
N ASN A 412 -3.20 -19.58 -21.55
CA ASN A 412 -1.96 -19.58 -22.34
C ASN A 412 -1.10 -20.86 -22.17
N GLY A 413 -1.59 -21.87 -21.43
CA GLY A 413 -0.90 -23.14 -21.19
C GLY A 413 0.07 -23.15 -20.01
N THR A 414 0.25 -22.03 -19.30
CA THR A 414 1.14 -21.98 -18.12
C THR A 414 0.58 -22.85 -17.00
N ALA A 415 1.36 -23.83 -16.55
CA ALA A 415 0.98 -24.74 -15.48
C ALA A 415 0.91 -24.01 -14.13
N ILE A 416 -0.18 -24.24 -13.38
CA ILE A 416 -0.43 -23.68 -12.05
C ILE A 416 -1.02 -24.75 -11.12
N TRP A 417 -1.07 -24.47 -9.82
CA TRP A 417 -1.86 -25.28 -8.89
C TRP A 417 -3.32 -24.84 -8.97
N SER A 418 -4.25 -25.80 -8.93
CA SER A 418 -5.68 -25.48 -8.78
C SER A 418 -5.90 -24.60 -7.56
N ALA A 419 -6.87 -23.69 -7.65
CA ALA A 419 -7.30 -22.85 -6.53
C ALA A 419 -7.70 -23.67 -5.29
N ASP A 420 -8.12 -24.93 -5.47
CA ASP A 420 -8.50 -25.84 -4.38
C ASP A 420 -7.34 -26.20 -3.44
N HIS A 421 -6.09 -26.10 -3.91
CA HIS A 421 -4.91 -26.31 -3.06
C HIS A 421 -4.69 -25.18 -2.06
N PHE A 422 -5.31 -24.02 -2.27
CA PHE A 422 -5.19 -22.86 -1.40
C PHE A 422 -6.37 -22.82 -0.43
N THR A 423 -6.23 -23.48 0.73
CA THR A 423 -7.31 -23.60 1.72
C THR A 423 -7.35 -22.40 2.69
N TYR A 424 -8.48 -22.26 3.38
CA TYR A 424 -8.64 -21.22 4.41
C TYR A 424 -7.83 -21.50 5.70
N ASP A 425 -7.23 -22.69 5.84
CA ASP A 425 -6.58 -23.11 7.10
C ASP A 425 -5.42 -22.19 7.51
N VAL A 426 -4.66 -21.68 6.54
CA VAL A 426 -3.54 -20.78 6.84
C VAL A 426 -4.04 -19.41 7.31
N TYR A 427 -5.09 -18.89 6.69
CA TYR A 427 -5.76 -17.65 7.09
C TYR A 427 -6.31 -17.79 8.52
N LYS A 428 -6.96 -18.92 8.81
CA LYS A 428 -7.45 -19.23 10.15
C LYS A 428 -6.33 -19.26 11.19
N LYS A 429 -5.21 -19.94 10.90
CA LYS A 429 -4.05 -19.97 11.81
C LYS A 429 -3.46 -18.58 12.07
N PHE A 430 -3.50 -17.70 11.07
CA PHE A 430 -3.03 -16.32 11.23
C PHE A 430 -3.97 -15.53 12.13
N ASP A 431 -5.29 -15.63 11.90
CA ASP A 431 -6.29 -14.98 12.76
C ASP A 431 -6.19 -15.47 14.21
N GLU A 432 -6.09 -16.79 14.43
CA GLU A 432 -5.92 -17.39 15.77
C GLU A 432 -4.63 -16.92 16.46
N SER A 433 -3.54 -16.72 15.69
CA SER A 433 -2.28 -16.22 16.24
C SER A 433 -2.40 -14.76 16.68
N LEU A 434 -3.04 -13.92 15.87
CA LEU A 434 -3.28 -12.52 16.19
C LEU A 434 -4.36 -12.34 17.27
N GLU A 435 -5.31 -13.27 17.37
CA GLU A 435 -6.29 -13.31 18.46
C GLU A 435 -5.59 -13.50 19.81
N LYS A 436 -4.65 -14.43 19.91
CA LYS A 436 -3.84 -14.62 21.12
C LYS A 436 -3.08 -13.34 21.51
N VAL A 437 -2.55 -12.61 20.52
CA VAL A 437 -1.90 -11.32 20.75
C VAL A 437 -2.91 -10.31 21.30
N ALA A 438 -4.09 -10.18 20.67
CA ALA A 438 -5.15 -9.27 21.10
C ALA A 438 -5.67 -9.58 22.51
N ASP A 439 -5.87 -10.86 22.84
CA ASP A 439 -6.31 -11.28 24.17
C ASP A 439 -5.27 -10.96 25.24
N LEU A 440 -3.99 -11.11 24.91
CA LEU A 440 -2.90 -10.72 25.82
C LEU A 440 -2.82 -9.21 26.01
N ILE A 441 -3.03 -8.40 24.96
CA ILE A 441 -3.15 -6.93 25.08
C ILE A 441 -4.25 -6.58 26.09
N LYS A 442 -5.46 -7.13 25.90
CA LYS A 442 -6.60 -6.88 26.77
C LYS A 442 -6.37 -7.35 28.20
N LYS A 443 -5.77 -8.54 28.38
CA LYS A 443 -5.47 -9.11 29.71
C LYS A 443 -4.48 -8.27 30.49
N VAL A 444 -3.50 -7.66 29.80
CA VAL A 444 -2.52 -6.79 30.46
C VAL A 444 -3.18 -5.49 30.95
N GLY A 445 -4.29 -5.07 30.33
CA GLY A 445 -5.10 -3.94 30.79
C GLY A 445 -4.48 -2.57 30.53
N ASP A 446 -3.41 -2.52 29.73
CA ASP A 446 -2.72 -1.29 29.35
C ASP A 446 -3.01 -0.95 27.88
N THR A 447 -2.97 0.35 27.58
CA THR A 447 -2.79 0.78 26.20
C THR A 447 -1.35 0.49 25.77
N PHE A 448 -1.17 0.01 24.54
CA PHE A 448 0.15 -0.16 23.92
C PHE A 448 0.30 0.85 22.78
N PRO A 449 0.60 2.14 23.07
CA PRO A 449 0.80 3.14 22.04
C PRO A 449 1.95 2.75 21.12
N MET A 450 1.74 2.90 19.81
CA MET A 450 2.75 2.68 18.80
C MET A 450 3.65 3.92 18.68
N ARG A 451 4.96 3.75 18.87
CA ARG A 451 5.92 4.83 18.75
C ARG A 451 6.63 4.80 17.40
N HIS A 452 6.59 5.88 16.64
CA HIS A 452 7.37 5.99 15.40
C HIS A 452 8.86 6.15 15.68
N ILE A 453 9.67 5.22 15.18
CA ILE A 453 11.13 5.34 15.17
C ILE A 453 11.55 5.90 13.81
N SER A 454 11.62 7.23 13.69
CA SER A 454 12.05 7.87 12.45
C SER A 454 13.57 7.77 12.28
N SER A 455 14.05 7.78 11.04
CA SER A 455 15.48 7.82 10.69
C SER A 455 16.15 9.18 11.00
N ARG A 456 15.34 10.21 11.27
CA ARG A 456 15.78 11.59 11.44
C ARG A 456 15.83 11.95 12.92
N ARG A 457 16.97 11.66 13.53
CA ARG A 457 17.35 12.28 14.80
C ARG A 457 17.21 13.80 14.70
N GLU A 458 16.36 14.37 15.56
CA GLU A 458 16.39 15.72 16.11
C GLU A 458 17.17 16.79 15.32
N LYS A 459 16.56 17.38 14.30
CA LYS A 459 16.94 18.72 13.81
C LYS A 459 15.72 19.56 13.44
N THR A 460 14.77 19.70 14.35
CA THR A 460 13.90 20.88 14.47
C THR A 460 13.04 20.76 15.74
N LYS A 461 13.59 21.18 16.89
CA LYS A 461 12.73 21.84 17.88
C LYS A 461 12.24 23.14 17.23
N ARG A 462 11.12 23.09 16.51
CA ARG A 462 10.33 24.29 16.22
C ARG A 462 9.01 24.17 16.97
N ARG A 463 8.76 25.21 17.75
CA ARG A 463 7.65 25.39 18.69
C ARG A 463 6.33 24.95 18.05
N ARG A 464 5.55 24.17 18.80
CA ARG A 464 4.10 24.09 18.62
C ARG A 464 3.56 25.51 18.71
N THR A 465 3.09 26.05 17.59
CA THR A 465 2.07 27.09 17.59
C THR A 465 0.73 26.37 17.59
N GLU A 466 -0.09 26.71 18.56
CA GLU A 466 -1.46 26.22 18.75
C GLU A 466 -2.30 26.56 17.51
N ASP A 467 -3.02 25.58 16.98
CA ASP A 467 -4.09 25.81 15.99
C ASP A 467 -5.28 26.49 16.69
N PRO A 468 -5.79 27.61 16.18
CA PRO A 468 -6.92 28.31 16.77
C PRO A 468 -8.21 27.84 16.12
N ASP A 469 -8.64 26.61 16.40
CA ASP A 469 -10.00 26.17 16.07
C ASP A 469 -10.62 25.50 17.29
N SER A 470 -11.16 26.33 18.16
CA SER A 470 -12.18 25.94 19.13
C SER A 470 -13.27 27.01 19.15
N PRO A 471 -14.55 26.61 19.17
CA PRO A 471 -15.66 27.52 18.90
C PRO A 471 -16.06 28.26 20.17
N THR A 472 -15.88 29.57 20.21
CA THR A 472 -16.55 30.42 21.21
C THR A 472 -17.16 31.67 20.59
N HIS A 473 -18.46 31.79 20.84
CA HIS A 473 -19.43 32.83 20.54
C HIS A 473 -18.99 34.31 20.50
N HIS A 474 -19.60 35.01 19.54
CA HIS A 474 -20.09 36.41 19.54
C HIS A 474 -19.53 37.42 20.55
N SER A 475 -19.05 38.57 20.03
CA SER A 475 -19.86 39.81 19.98
C SER A 475 -18.99 40.99 19.51
N GLY A 476 -19.57 41.81 18.63
CA GLY A 476 -18.92 43.01 18.11
C GLY A 476 -18.71 44.07 19.19
N LYS A 477 -17.63 44.83 19.05
CA LYS A 477 -17.50 46.20 19.54
C LYS A 477 -16.48 46.92 18.67
N GLY A 478 -16.97 47.90 17.91
CA GLY A 478 -16.17 48.76 17.08
C GLY A 478 -15.22 49.64 17.90
N ASN A 479 -14.11 50.01 17.29
CA ASN A 479 -13.30 51.11 17.76
C ASN A 479 -13.09 52.13 16.63
N LYS A 480 -13.80 53.25 16.77
CA LYS A 480 -13.48 54.54 16.16
C LYS A 480 -12.01 54.86 16.42
N ARG A 481 -11.25 55.22 15.38
CA ARG A 481 -10.02 56.00 15.56
C ARG A 481 -10.16 57.33 14.82
N VAL A 482 -9.99 58.35 15.63
CA VAL A 482 -10.25 59.77 15.41
C VAL A 482 -9.18 60.38 14.49
N LYS A 483 -9.63 61.21 13.54
CA LYS A 483 -8.81 62.16 12.78
C LYS A 483 -8.11 63.14 13.75
N ARG A 484 -6.82 63.38 13.54
CA ARG A 484 -6.22 64.70 13.80
C ARG A 484 -5.41 65.12 12.58
N SER A 485 -5.79 66.28 12.10
CA SER A 485 -5.25 67.10 11.02
C SER A 485 -4.07 67.95 11.50
N GLU A 486 -3.49 68.68 10.53
CA GLU A 486 -2.53 69.80 10.62
C GLU A 486 -1.05 69.42 10.72
N GLU A 487 -0.10 70.07 10.05
CA GLU A 487 -0.02 71.02 8.92
C GLU A 487 1.49 71.30 8.79
N SER A 488 2.09 71.12 7.62
CA SER A 488 3.05 72.04 6.93
C SER A 488 3.62 71.35 5.70
#